data_AF-A0A3D8Y4N8-F1
#
_entry.id   AF-A0A3D8Y4N8-F1
#
_cell.length_a   1.000
_cell.length_b   1.000
_cell.length_c   1.000
_cell.angle_alpha   90.00
_cell.angle_beta   90.00
_cell.angle_gamma   90.00
#
_symmetry.space_group_name_H-M   'P 1'
#
loop_
_entity.id
_entity.type
_entity.pdbx_description
1 polymer ?
#
loop_
_entity_poly.entity_id
_entity_poly.type
_entity_poly.pdbx_seq_one_letter_code
_entity_poly.pdbx_strand_id
1 'polypeptide(L)' 'MKVIQAILDDEATEAEKDHFRENMDKCIPCIEAYRLEKCIKDSLSSKVQKKPCPQNILNTIISKING' A
#
# COMPACT_ATOMS: atom_id res chain seq x y z
N MET A 1 -15.06 -1.24 3.03
CA MET A 1 -13.89 -0.77 3.79
C MET A 1 -12.61 -1.56 3.54
N LYS A 2 -12.63 -2.92 3.50
CA LYS A 2 -11.41 -3.72 3.26
C LYS A 2 -10.62 -3.36 1.99
N VAL A 3 -11.30 -2.98 0.90
CA VAL A 3 -10.65 -2.59 -0.36
C VAL A 3 -9.76 -1.35 -0.20
N ILE A 4 -10.15 -0.35 0.61
CA ILE A 4 -9.33 0.85 0.81
C ILE A 4 -8.00 0.48 1.50
N GLN A 5 -8.06 -0.39 2.51
CA GLN A 5 -6.88 -0.90 3.21
C GLN A 5 -6.02 -1.73 2.27
N ALA A 6 -6.62 -2.68 1.52
CA ALA A 6 -5.91 -3.47 0.53
C ALA A 6 -5.25 -2.60 -0.56
N ILE A 7 -5.89 -1.51 -0.99
CA ILE A 7 -5.29 -0.56 -1.93
C ILE A 7 -4.12 0.17 -1.30
N LEU A 8 -4.26 0.64 -0.06
CA LEU A 8 -3.18 1.33 0.63
C LEU A 8 -1.98 0.40 0.85
N ASP A 9 -2.22 -0.88 1.16
CA ASP A 9 -1.22 -1.92 1.43
C ASP A 9 -0.67 -2.61 0.16
N ASP A 10 -1.13 -2.19 -1.03
CA ASP A 10 -0.79 -2.76 -2.34
C ASP A 10 -1.13 -4.26 -2.48
N GLU A 11 -2.14 -4.70 -1.74
CA GLU A 11 -2.70 -6.07 -1.75
C GLU A 11 -3.96 -6.18 -2.64
N ALA A 12 -4.54 -5.05 -3.06
CA ALA A 12 -5.71 -5.04 -3.94
C ALA A 12 -5.37 -5.56 -5.34
N THR A 13 -6.31 -6.28 -5.94
CA THR A 13 -6.24 -6.69 -7.34
C THR A 13 -6.35 -5.48 -8.26
N GLU A 14 -5.85 -5.59 -9.50
CA GLU A 14 -5.97 -4.51 -10.49
C GLU A 14 -7.45 -4.15 -10.76
N ALA A 15 -8.33 -5.16 -10.81
CA ALA A 15 -9.78 -4.92 -10.95
C ALA A 15 -10.36 -4.08 -9.79
N GLU A 16 -9.92 -4.32 -8.56
CA GLU A 16 -10.34 -3.52 -7.39
C GLU A 16 -9.76 -2.10 -7.44
N LYS A 17 -8.50 -1.95 -7.86
CA LYS A 17 -7.86 -0.63 -8.05
C LYS A 17 -8.60 0.17 -9.10
N ASP A 18 -8.95 -0.42 -10.23
CA ASP A 18 -9.65 0.26 -11.33
C ASP A 18 -11.08 0.65 -10.93
N HIS A 19 -11.83 -0.28 -10.33
CA HIS A 19 -13.14 0.04 -9.78
C HIS A 19 -13.09 1.21 -8.79
N PHE A 20 -12.08 1.23 -7.91
CA PHE A 20 -11.91 2.31 -6.95
C PHE A 20 -11.56 3.64 -7.64
N ARG A 21 -10.63 3.64 -8.60
CA ARG A 21 -10.23 4.84 -9.36
C ARG A 21 -11.41 5.47 -10.12
N GLU A 22 -12.26 4.67 -10.74
CA GLU A 22 -13.40 5.13 -11.55
C GLU A 22 -14.54 5.76 -10.73
N ASN A 23 -14.59 5.46 -9.42
CA ASN A 23 -15.72 5.80 -8.54
C ASN A 23 -15.34 6.66 -7.33
N MET A 24 -14.05 6.78 -6.99
CA MET A 24 -13.61 7.48 -5.78
C MET A 24 -14.04 8.95 -5.77
N ASP A 25 -13.88 9.65 -6.89
CA ASP A 25 -14.18 11.08 -7.03
C ASP A 25 -15.67 11.42 -6.85
N LYS A 26 -16.56 10.42 -7.00
CA LYS A 26 -18.01 10.57 -6.91
C LYS A 26 -18.58 10.16 -5.54
N CYS A 27 -17.76 9.61 -4.65
CA CYS A 27 -18.21 9.09 -3.35
C CYS A 27 -17.52 9.80 -2.18
N ILE A 28 -18.17 10.83 -1.61
CA ILE A 28 -17.64 11.56 -0.43
C ILE A 28 -17.28 10.62 0.73
N PRO A 29 -18.13 9.66 1.14
CA PRO A 29 -17.77 8.72 2.21
C PRO A 29 -16.51 7.90 1.89
N CYS A 30 -16.30 7.55 0.63
CA CYS A 30 -15.13 6.79 0.19
C CYS A 30 -13.86 7.65 0.23
N ILE A 31 -13.96 8.94 -0.14
CA ILE A 31 -12.87 9.91 -0.06
C ILE A 31 -12.44 10.11 1.40
N GLU A 32 -13.40 10.33 2.29
CA GLU A 32 -13.14 10.53 3.72
C GLU A 32 -12.54 9.28 4.36
N ALA A 33 -13.09 8.10 4.06
CA ALA A 33 -12.54 6.82 4.51
C ALA A 33 -11.10 6.61 4.01
N TYR A 34 -10.81 6.88 2.74
CA TYR A 34 -9.46 6.77 2.19
C TYR A 34 -8.48 7.70 2.90
N ARG A 35 -8.88 8.96 3.13
CA ARG A 35 -8.05 9.94 3.86
C ARG A 35 -7.76 9.49 5.28
N LEU A 36 -8.78 8.97 5.97
CA LEU A 36 -8.64 8.47 7.35
C LEU A 36 -7.67 7.29 7.41
N GLU A 37 -7.91 6.25 6.62
CA GLU A 37 -7.08 5.05 6.58
C GLU A 37 -5.63 5.38 6.17
N LYS A 38 -5.45 6.28 5.20
CA LYS A 38 -4.13 6.77 4.80
C LYS A 38 -3.41 7.49 5.95
N CYS A 39 -4.09 8.39 6.65
CA CYS A 39 -3.52 9.10 7.79
C CYS A 39 -3.08 8.14 8.91
N ILE A 40 -3.88 7.10 9.17
CA ILE A 40 -3.53 6.04 10.13
C ILE A 40 -2.27 5.30 9.66
N LYS A 41 -2.24 4.85 8.40
CA LYS A 41 -1.09 4.14 7.83
C LYS A 41 0.18 4.97 7.88
N ASP A 42 0.12 6.25 7.49
CA ASP A 42 1.27 7.16 7.51
C ASP A 42 1.77 7.39 8.94
N SER A 43 0.84 7.55 9.89
CA SER A 43 1.16 7.71 11.31
C SER A 43 1.87 6.47 11.87
N LEU A 44 1.39 5.27 11.55
CA LEU A 44 2.04 4.03 11.96
C LEU A 44 3.41 3.86 11.29
N SER A 45 3.49 4.10 9.98
CA SER A 45 4.71 3.98 9.19
C SER A 45 5.82 4.91 9.68
N SER A 46 5.46 6.10 10.18
CA SER A 46 6.40 7.06 10.75
C SER A 46 7.00 6.62 12.11
N LYS A 47 6.30 5.75 12.83
CA LYS A 47 6.68 5.30 14.18
C LYS A 47 7.38 3.95 14.18
N VAL A 48 7.33 3.21 13.07
CA VAL A 48 8.04 1.94 12.92
C VAL A 48 9.50 2.19 12.56
N GLN A 49 10.42 1.61 13.32
CA GLN A 49 11.83 1.61 12.99
C GLN A 49 12.08 0.74 11.75
N LYS A 50 12.44 1.36 10.62
CA LYS A 50 12.89 0.64 9.43
C LYS A 50 14.23 -0.04 9.72
N LYS A 51 14.26 -1.36 9.66
CA LYS A 51 15.50 -2.14 9.77
C LYS A 51 16.08 -2.35 8.37
N PRO A 52 17.41 -2.23 8.20
CA PRO A 52 18.05 -2.55 6.93
C PRO A 52 17.81 -4.03 6.58
N CYS A 53 17.62 -4.30 5.30
CA CYS A 53 17.56 -5.67 4.79
C CYS A 53 18.92 -6.36 5.05
N PRO A 54 18.95 -7.58 5.60
CA PRO A 54 20.19 -8.34 5.74
C PRO A 54 20.92 -8.48 4.40
N GLN A 55 22.23 -8.24 4.40
CA GLN A 55 23.03 -8.17 3.16
C GLN A 55 22.96 -9.45 2.32
N ASN A 56 22.90 -10.62 2.97
CA ASN A 56 22.76 -11.90 2.28
C ASN A 56 21.44 -11.98 1.49
N ILE A 57 20.33 -11.52 2.05
CA ILE A 57 19.02 -11.49 1.39
C ILE A 57 19.06 -10.51 0.21
N LEU A 58 19.63 -9.31 0.41
CA LEU A 58 19.80 -8.33 -0.65
C LEU A 58 20.61 -8.90 -1.83
N ASN A 59 21.73 -9.56 -1.55
CA ASN A 59 22.57 -10.20 -2.57
C ASN A 59 21.81 -11.30 -3.33
N THR A 60 21.01 -12.12 -2.63
CA THR A 60 20.17 -13.14 -3.27
C THR A 60 19.14 -12.51 -4.20
N ILE A 61 18.49 -11.42 -3.81
CA ILE A 61 17.52 -10.71 -4.66
C ILE A 61 18.21 -10.17 -5.91
N ILE A 62 19.34 -9.46 -5.75
CA ILE A 62 20.10 -8.88 -6.87
C ILE A 62 20.55 -9.96 -7.86
N SER A 63 21.05 -11.10 -7.35
CA SER A 63 21.50 -12.21 -8.19
C SER A 63 20.37 -12.83 -9.03
N LYS A 64 19.12 -12.81 -8.56
CA LYS A 64 17.97 -13.33 -9.31
C LYS A 64 17.43 -12.38 -10.38
N ILE A 65 17.71 -11.09 -10.25
CA ILE A 65 17.31 -10.06 -11.22
C ILE A 65 18.33 -9.95 -12.35
N ASN A 66 19.62 -10.12 -12.03
CA ASN A 66 20.72 -9.93 -12.97
C ASN A 66 21.21 -11.22 -13.64
N GLY A 67 20.70 -12.38 -13.24
CA GLY A 67 21.01 -13.70 -13.82
C GLY A 67 19.91 -14.17 -14.74
#